data_AF-A0A662BA94-F1
#
_entry.id   AF-A0A662BA94-F1
#
_cell.length_a   1.000
_cell.length_b   1.000
_cell.length_c   1.000
_cell.angle_alpha   90.00
_cell.angle_beta   90.00
_cell.angle_gamma   90.00
#
_symmetry.space_group_name_H-M   'P 1'
#
loop_
_entity.id
_entity.type
_entity.pdbx_description
1 polymer ?
#
loop_
_entity_poly.entity_id
_entity_poly.type
_entity_poly.pdbx_seq_one_letter_code
_entity_poly.pdbx_strand_id
1 'polypeptide(L)'
;MSQQKNINGTYENSLNDWAEREMQANEFISVLSKLFYDKSIELVFYRSQLVDRSASLILYRHSYAENIIDRPLKVIDSLNLAKAILHCKVGPSKLDIGRLNREWIEEKKNYVDHEDFVKVKLKHLIGVKAPYHKPVDVILYGFGRIGRLLARELIILGNGKQLRVRAIVTRSNDERQITKRASLFRHDSVHGPFRGVAIENLDDKTIYMNGHKVLMLAASNPEEIDYTEYGI
;
A
#
# COMPACT_ATOMS: atom_id res chain seq x y z
N MET A 1 -57.43 -2.35 2.00
CA MET A 1 -56.42 -2.60 3.06
C MET A 1 -55.05 -2.47 2.41
N SER A 2 -54.36 -1.35 2.63
CA SER A 2 -52.99 -1.16 2.20
C SER A 2 -52.09 -2.08 3.03
N GLN A 3 -51.41 -3.02 2.39
CA GLN A 3 -50.33 -3.76 3.02
C GLN A 3 -49.26 -2.73 3.41
N GLN A 4 -49.07 -2.50 4.71
CA GLN A 4 -47.88 -1.83 5.23
C GLN A 4 -46.67 -2.60 4.71
N LYS A 5 -45.92 -2.00 3.77
CA LYS A 5 -44.59 -2.50 3.40
C LYS A 5 -43.78 -2.57 4.70
N ASN A 6 -43.33 -3.77 5.07
CA ASN A 6 -42.46 -3.96 6.23
C ASN A 6 -41.06 -3.45 5.88
N ILE A 7 -40.91 -2.12 5.88
CA ILE A 7 -39.68 -1.41 5.52
C ILE A 7 -38.57 -1.71 6.55
N ASN A 8 -38.93 -1.95 7.81
CA ASN A 8 -37.98 -2.20 8.90
C ASN A 8 -37.22 -3.53 8.74
N GLY A 9 -37.90 -4.62 8.37
CA GLY A 9 -37.21 -5.90 8.11
C GLY A 9 -36.26 -5.84 6.91
N THR A 10 -36.54 -4.98 5.92
CA THR A 10 -35.64 -4.76 4.78
C THR A 10 -34.42 -3.92 5.18
N TYR A 11 -34.59 -2.98 6.11
CA TYR A 11 -33.53 -2.13 6.65
C TYR A 11 -32.58 -2.88 7.57
N GLU A 12 -33.07 -3.74 8.46
CA GLU A 12 -32.21 -4.56 9.33
C GLU A 12 -31.35 -5.54 8.52
N ASN A 13 -31.94 -6.15 7.48
CA ASN A 13 -31.20 -7.02 6.57
C ASN A 13 -30.10 -6.27 5.82
N SER A 14 -30.37 -5.05 5.32
CA SER A 14 -29.33 -4.27 4.62
C SER A 14 -28.19 -3.82 5.54
N LEU A 15 -28.50 -3.52 6.82
CA LEU A 15 -27.48 -3.23 7.83
C LEU A 15 -26.62 -4.46 8.16
N ASN A 16 -27.24 -5.63 8.31
CA ASN A 16 -26.52 -6.88 8.57
C ASN A 16 -25.62 -7.26 7.39
N ASP A 17 -26.11 -7.13 6.16
CA ASP A 17 -25.33 -7.36 4.94
C ASP A 17 -24.13 -6.40 4.86
N TRP A 18 -24.31 -5.14 5.24
CA TRP A 18 -23.22 -4.17 5.28
C TRP A 18 -22.18 -4.54 6.34
N ALA A 19 -22.62 -4.88 7.54
CA ALA A 19 -21.74 -5.30 8.64
C ALA A 19 -20.89 -6.52 8.24
N GLU A 20 -21.49 -7.52 7.58
CA GLU A 20 -20.77 -8.69 7.09
C GLU A 20 -19.70 -8.31 6.05
N ARG A 21 -20.04 -7.45 5.09
CA ARG A 21 -19.08 -6.95 4.09
C ARG A 21 -17.93 -6.18 4.75
N GLU A 22 -18.21 -5.41 5.79
CA GLU A 22 -17.21 -4.66 6.53
C GLU A 22 -16.26 -5.60 7.30
N MET A 23 -16.79 -6.68 7.89
CA MET A 23 -15.97 -7.74 8.49
C MET A 23 -15.07 -8.42 7.45
N GLN A 24 -15.61 -8.79 6.30
CA GLN A 24 -14.85 -9.38 5.18
C GLN A 24 -13.76 -8.43 4.67
N ALA A 25 -14.04 -7.13 4.58
CA ALA A 25 -13.07 -6.13 4.16
C ALA A 25 -11.93 -5.97 5.18
N ASN A 26 -12.23 -6.00 6.48
CA ASN A 26 -11.20 -5.97 7.53
C ASN A 26 -10.32 -7.23 7.52
N GLU A 27 -10.92 -8.41 7.29
CA GLU A 27 -10.14 -9.63 7.10
C GLU A 27 -9.26 -9.54 5.85
N PHE A 28 -9.77 -8.97 4.77
CA PHE A 28 -8.99 -8.74 3.55
C PHE A 28 -7.80 -7.80 3.78
N ILE A 29 -7.97 -6.73 4.57
CA ILE A 29 -6.87 -5.84 4.98
C ILE A 29 -5.79 -6.60 5.73
N SER A 30 -6.17 -7.54 6.61
CA SER A 30 -5.22 -8.37 7.35
C SER A 30 -4.39 -9.26 6.43
N VAL A 31 -5.02 -9.95 5.48
CA VAL A 31 -4.33 -10.79 4.48
C VAL A 31 -3.45 -9.94 3.57
N LEU A 32 -3.97 -8.80 3.11
CA LEU A 32 -3.23 -7.85 2.29
C LEU A 32 -1.96 -7.36 2.99
N SER A 33 -2.05 -7.05 4.29
CA SER A 33 -0.90 -6.61 5.09
C SER A 33 0.16 -7.71 5.18
N LYS A 34 -0.24 -8.96 5.39
CA LYS A 34 0.69 -10.12 5.38
C LYS A 34 1.37 -10.30 4.02
N LEU A 35 0.60 -10.21 2.93
CA LEU A 35 1.16 -10.28 1.57
C LEU A 35 2.20 -9.17 1.34
N PHE A 36 1.89 -7.95 1.77
CA PHE A 36 2.76 -6.80 1.55
C PHE A 36 4.04 -6.85 2.39
N TYR A 37 3.94 -7.06 3.70
CA TYR A 37 5.09 -7.03 4.61
C TYR A 37 5.90 -8.33 4.60
N ASP A 38 5.24 -9.50 4.57
CA ASP A 38 5.94 -10.78 4.68
C ASP A 38 6.44 -11.27 3.33
N LYS A 39 5.61 -11.14 2.29
CA LYS A 39 5.86 -11.70 0.95
C LYS A 39 6.30 -10.67 -0.08
N SER A 40 6.28 -9.37 0.24
CA SER A 40 6.56 -8.30 -0.71
C SER A 40 5.67 -8.36 -1.96
N ILE A 41 4.39 -8.71 -1.74
CA ILE A 41 3.34 -8.71 -2.76
C ILE A 41 2.44 -7.50 -2.54
N GLU A 42 2.43 -6.56 -3.49
CA GLU A 42 1.54 -5.41 -3.49
C GLU A 42 0.24 -5.76 -4.22
N LEU A 43 -0.89 -5.72 -3.50
CA LEU A 43 -2.21 -5.80 -4.14
C LEU A 43 -2.70 -4.40 -4.50
N VAL A 44 -3.11 -4.25 -5.76
CA VAL A 44 -3.80 -3.06 -6.27
C VAL A 44 -5.16 -3.41 -6.84
N PHE A 45 -6.05 -2.45 -6.92
CA PHE A 45 -7.38 -2.59 -7.49
C PHE A 45 -7.52 -1.62 -8.66
N TYR A 46 -7.46 -2.12 -9.89
CA TYR A 46 -7.43 -1.31 -11.10
C TYR A 46 -6.41 -0.17 -11.01
N ARG A 47 -5.15 -0.55 -10.76
CA ARG A 47 -3.99 0.35 -10.52
C ARG A 47 -4.03 1.16 -9.22
N SER A 48 -5.13 1.15 -8.48
CA SER A 48 -5.22 1.89 -7.22
C SER A 48 -4.72 1.08 -6.03
N GLN A 49 -3.87 1.68 -5.21
CA GLN A 49 -3.24 0.99 -4.08
C GLN A 49 -4.23 0.72 -2.95
N LEU A 50 -4.13 -0.48 -2.40
CA LEU A 50 -4.97 -0.98 -1.32
C LEU A 50 -4.27 -1.02 0.05
N VAL A 51 -2.94 -0.93 0.10
CA VAL A 51 -2.18 -0.78 1.36
C VAL A 51 -2.55 0.54 2.03
N ASP A 52 -2.68 0.53 3.37
CA ASP A 52 -3.07 1.68 4.18
C ASP A 52 -4.41 2.29 3.72
N ARG A 53 -5.41 1.44 3.46
CA ARG A 53 -6.79 1.84 3.13
C ARG A 53 -7.77 1.23 4.13
N SER A 54 -8.80 1.99 4.48
CA SER A 54 -9.86 1.52 5.38
C SER A 54 -10.79 0.53 4.68
N ALA A 55 -11.51 -0.27 5.49
CA ALA A 55 -12.53 -1.19 5.00
C ALA A 55 -13.58 -0.48 4.12
N SER A 56 -14.06 0.70 4.55
CA SER A 56 -15.03 1.49 3.80
C SER A 56 -14.51 1.89 2.41
N LEU A 57 -13.24 2.27 2.29
CA LEU A 57 -12.65 2.63 1.00
C LEU A 57 -12.46 1.40 0.11
N ILE A 58 -12.10 0.26 0.68
CA ILE A 58 -12.05 -1.02 -0.04
C ILE A 58 -13.42 -1.40 -0.58
N LEU A 59 -14.46 -1.33 0.25
CA LEU A 59 -15.84 -1.61 -0.15
C LEU A 59 -16.32 -0.66 -1.23
N TYR A 60 -16.04 0.64 -1.10
CA TYR A 60 -16.34 1.64 -2.11
C TYR A 60 -15.71 1.30 -3.47
N ARG A 61 -14.47 0.82 -3.49
CA ARG A 61 -13.81 0.42 -4.75
C ARG A 61 -14.47 -0.80 -5.38
N HIS A 62 -14.88 -1.76 -4.56
CA HIS A 62 -15.59 -2.95 -5.02
C HIS A 62 -16.97 -2.61 -5.59
N SER A 63 -17.73 -1.71 -4.94
CA SER A 63 -19.01 -1.24 -5.46
C SER A 63 -18.84 -0.36 -6.70
N TYR A 64 -17.82 0.50 -6.76
CA TYR A 64 -17.62 1.40 -7.90
C TYR A 64 -17.13 0.68 -9.16
N ALA A 65 -16.53 -0.51 -9.03
CA ALA A 65 -16.17 -1.34 -10.17
C ALA A 65 -17.37 -1.64 -11.10
N GLU A 66 -18.59 -1.63 -10.53
CA GLU A 66 -19.85 -1.77 -11.28
C GLU A 66 -19.99 -0.71 -12.38
N ASN A 67 -19.61 0.54 -12.11
CA ASN A 67 -19.74 1.64 -13.07
C ASN A 67 -18.74 1.57 -14.23
N ILE A 68 -17.75 0.68 -14.15
CA ILE A 68 -16.71 0.51 -15.17
C ILE A 68 -16.92 -0.81 -15.94
N ILE A 69 -17.55 -1.81 -15.32
CA ILE A 69 -17.54 -3.22 -15.77
C ILE A 69 -18.96 -3.83 -15.81
N ASP A 70 -20.01 -3.04 -15.55
CA ASP A 70 -21.42 -3.47 -15.52
C ASP A 70 -21.72 -4.64 -14.55
N ARG A 71 -20.80 -4.96 -13.62
CA ARG A 71 -20.97 -6.05 -12.64
C ARG A 71 -20.35 -5.76 -11.27
N PRO A 72 -21.03 -6.14 -10.17
CA PRO A 72 -20.48 -6.06 -8.81
C PRO A 72 -19.26 -6.96 -8.65
N LEU A 73 -18.14 -6.41 -8.18
CA LEU A 73 -17.04 -7.21 -7.65
C LEU A 73 -17.24 -7.35 -6.14
N LYS A 74 -17.38 -8.57 -5.63
CA LYS A 74 -17.58 -8.77 -4.19
C LYS A 74 -16.24 -8.81 -3.47
N VAL A 75 -16.19 -8.23 -2.27
CA VAL A 75 -14.98 -8.23 -1.44
C VAL A 75 -14.58 -9.63 -0.99
N ILE A 76 -15.55 -10.53 -0.78
CA ILE A 76 -15.30 -11.93 -0.41
C ILE A 76 -14.48 -12.69 -1.45
N ASP A 77 -14.71 -12.42 -2.75
CA ASP A 77 -13.94 -13.03 -3.83
C ASP A 77 -12.49 -12.54 -3.80
N SER A 78 -12.27 -11.23 -3.59
CA SER A 78 -10.92 -10.66 -3.41
C SER A 78 -10.20 -11.23 -2.18
N LEU A 79 -10.93 -11.41 -1.07
CA LEU A 79 -10.40 -12.01 0.16
C LEU A 79 -9.94 -13.45 -0.09
N ASN A 80 -10.76 -14.27 -0.73
CA ASN A 80 -10.43 -15.66 -1.02
C ASN A 80 -9.27 -15.79 -2.01
N LEU A 81 -9.22 -14.94 -3.04
CA LEU A 81 -8.08 -14.86 -3.95
C LEU A 81 -6.80 -14.45 -3.22
N ALA A 82 -6.85 -13.48 -2.30
CA ALA A 82 -5.69 -13.06 -1.52
C ALA A 82 -5.19 -14.16 -0.58
N LYS A 83 -6.10 -14.91 0.06
CA LYS A 83 -5.75 -16.11 0.85
C LYS A 83 -5.07 -17.17 -0.03
N ALA A 84 -5.63 -17.45 -1.20
CA ALA A 84 -5.04 -18.38 -2.16
C ALA A 84 -3.64 -17.94 -2.60
N ILE A 85 -3.43 -16.66 -2.92
CA ILE A 85 -2.10 -16.09 -3.24
C ILE A 85 -1.11 -16.31 -2.09
N LEU A 86 -1.54 -16.08 -0.84
CA LEU A 86 -0.73 -16.28 0.35
C LEU A 86 -0.29 -17.74 0.51
N HIS A 87 -1.18 -18.70 0.20
CA HIS A 87 -0.92 -20.14 0.28
C HIS A 87 -0.05 -20.67 -0.87
N CYS A 88 -0.27 -20.19 -2.10
CA CYS A 88 0.36 -20.71 -3.31
C CYS A 88 1.84 -20.33 -3.48
N LYS A 89 2.48 -19.71 -2.47
CA LYS A 89 3.90 -19.30 -2.49
C LYS A 89 4.25 -18.46 -3.72
N VAL A 90 3.36 -17.54 -4.08
CA VAL A 90 3.62 -16.52 -5.10
C VAL A 90 4.83 -15.68 -4.67
N GLY A 91 5.74 -15.42 -5.60
CA GLY A 91 6.91 -14.58 -5.38
C GLY A 91 6.58 -13.09 -5.27
N PRO A 92 7.55 -12.26 -4.85
CA PRO A 92 7.41 -10.80 -4.79
C PRO A 92 6.91 -10.23 -6.12
N SER A 93 5.81 -9.49 -6.08
CA SER A 93 5.13 -9.01 -7.29
C SER A 93 4.12 -7.91 -6.98
N LYS A 94 3.67 -7.22 -8.03
CA LYS A 94 2.53 -6.30 -7.96
C LYS A 94 1.36 -6.92 -8.72
N LEU A 95 0.26 -7.20 -8.03
CA LEU A 95 -0.89 -7.93 -8.56
C LEU A 95 -2.15 -7.06 -8.54
N ASP A 96 -2.90 -7.06 -9.64
CA ASP A 96 -4.20 -6.39 -9.69
C ASP A 96 -5.30 -7.35 -9.24
N ILE A 97 -5.72 -7.23 -7.98
CA ILE A 97 -6.77 -8.08 -7.39
C ILE A 97 -8.14 -7.79 -8.00
N GLY A 98 -8.38 -6.56 -8.49
CA GLY A 98 -9.61 -6.21 -9.18
C GLY A 98 -9.74 -6.99 -10.49
N ARG A 99 -8.63 -7.10 -11.24
CA ARG A 99 -8.55 -7.92 -12.45
C ARG A 99 -8.77 -9.41 -12.15
N LEU A 100 -8.08 -9.95 -11.15
CA LEU A 100 -8.21 -11.35 -10.76
C LEU A 100 -9.63 -11.68 -10.27
N ASN A 101 -10.27 -10.78 -9.53
CA ASN A 101 -11.65 -10.94 -9.08
C ASN A 101 -12.62 -11.03 -10.27
N ARG A 102 -12.46 -10.15 -11.28
CA ARG A 102 -13.26 -10.21 -12.51
C ARG A 102 -13.04 -11.52 -13.27
N GLU A 103 -11.78 -11.90 -13.52
CA GLU A 103 -11.43 -13.15 -14.20
C GLU A 103 -11.99 -14.38 -13.44
N TRP A 104 -11.96 -14.36 -12.10
CA TRP A 104 -12.57 -15.39 -11.28
C TRP A 104 -14.08 -15.48 -11.49
N ILE A 105 -14.81 -14.36 -11.47
CA ILE A 105 -16.26 -14.35 -11.70
C ILE A 105 -16.62 -14.94 -13.07
N GLU A 106 -15.81 -14.65 -14.10
CA GLU A 106 -16.03 -15.09 -15.48
C GLU A 106 -15.68 -16.57 -15.67
N GLU A 107 -14.62 -17.06 -15.03
CA GLU A 107 -14.03 -18.36 -15.36
C GLU A 107 -14.14 -19.40 -14.24
N LYS A 108 -14.66 -19.09 -13.05
CA LYS A 108 -14.66 -19.99 -11.87
C LYS A 108 -15.21 -21.41 -12.12
N LYS A 109 -16.05 -21.60 -13.13
CA LYS A 109 -16.58 -22.93 -13.51
C LYS A 109 -15.48 -23.87 -14.03
N ASN A 110 -14.34 -23.34 -14.46
CA ASN A 110 -13.22 -24.08 -15.04
C ASN A 110 -12.17 -24.49 -13.99
N TYR A 111 -12.36 -24.14 -12.72
CA TYR A 111 -11.39 -24.34 -11.66
C TYR A 111 -12.06 -25.01 -10.47
N VAL A 112 -11.30 -25.81 -9.72
CA VAL A 112 -11.82 -26.48 -8.52
C VAL A 112 -12.12 -25.46 -7.41
N ASP A 113 -11.20 -24.53 -7.20
CA ASP A 113 -11.28 -23.49 -6.18
C ASP A 113 -10.38 -22.28 -6.54
N HIS A 114 -10.27 -21.34 -5.61
CA HIS A 114 -9.44 -20.15 -5.77
C HIS A 114 -7.94 -20.47 -5.82
N GLU A 115 -7.48 -21.54 -5.17
CA GLU A 115 -6.07 -21.94 -5.21
C GLU A 115 -5.69 -22.51 -6.58
N ASP A 116 -6.53 -23.36 -7.15
CA ASP A 116 -6.36 -23.89 -8.51
C ASP A 116 -6.32 -22.75 -9.53
N PHE A 117 -7.27 -21.81 -9.44
CA PHE A 117 -7.26 -20.60 -10.26
C PHE A 117 -5.96 -19.80 -10.13
N VAL A 118 -5.50 -19.52 -8.91
CA VAL A 118 -4.25 -18.78 -8.67
C VAL A 118 -3.04 -19.55 -9.19
N LYS A 119 -2.98 -20.87 -9.00
CA LYS A 119 -1.88 -21.72 -9.49
C LYS A 119 -1.76 -21.67 -11.01
N VAL A 120 -2.88 -21.65 -11.72
CA VAL A 120 -2.91 -21.54 -13.18
C VAL A 120 -2.57 -20.11 -13.63
N LYS A 121 -3.29 -19.10 -13.13
CA LYS A 121 -3.15 -17.70 -13.58
C LYS A 121 -1.79 -17.09 -13.24
N LEU A 122 -1.25 -17.41 -12.06
CA LEU A 122 0.01 -16.86 -11.55
C LEU A 122 1.16 -17.87 -11.59
N LYS A 123 1.06 -18.93 -12.39
CA LYS A 123 2.08 -20.00 -12.51
C LYS A 123 3.50 -19.46 -12.65
N HIS A 124 3.68 -18.43 -13.46
CA HIS A 124 4.98 -17.81 -13.74
C HIS A 124 5.59 -17.04 -12.56
N LEU A 125 4.82 -16.78 -11.49
CA LEU A 125 5.28 -16.11 -10.27
C LEU A 125 5.49 -17.07 -9.11
N ILE A 126 5.01 -18.31 -9.19
CA ILE A 126 5.11 -19.28 -8.10
C ILE A 126 6.55 -19.73 -7.93
N GLY A 127 7.06 -19.64 -6.69
CA GLY A 127 8.44 -20.02 -6.36
C GLY A 127 9.52 -19.04 -6.86
N VAL A 128 9.12 -17.94 -7.52
CA VAL A 128 10.04 -16.89 -7.96
C VAL A 128 10.58 -16.14 -6.73
N LYS A 129 11.90 -15.98 -6.66
CA LYS A 129 12.56 -15.21 -5.60
C LYS A 129 12.64 -13.74 -5.96
N ALA A 130 12.83 -12.89 -4.96
CA ALA A 130 13.10 -11.47 -5.19
C ALA A 130 14.33 -11.30 -6.11
N PRO A 131 14.30 -10.37 -7.08
CA PRO A 131 15.44 -10.10 -7.95
C PRO A 131 16.63 -9.48 -7.20
N TYR A 132 16.42 -8.97 -5.98
CA TYR A 132 17.44 -8.34 -5.15
C TYR A 132 17.64 -9.11 -3.84
N HIS A 133 18.90 -9.31 -3.46
CA HIS A 133 19.29 -10.01 -2.23
C HIS A 133 19.35 -9.10 -1.00
N LYS A 134 19.44 -7.77 -1.22
CA LYS A 134 19.48 -6.74 -0.19
C LYS A 134 18.58 -5.57 -0.60
N PRO A 135 18.00 -4.84 0.36
CA PRO A 135 17.31 -3.60 0.04
C PRO A 135 18.28 -2.59 -0.56
N VAL A 136 17.75 -1.70 -1.40
CA VAL A 136 18.50 -0.63 -2.05
C VAL A 136 18.27 0.67 -1.29
N ASP A 137 19.36 1.29 -0.89
CA ASP A 137 19.31 2.57 -0.20
C ASP A 137 19.17 3.71 -1.19
N VAL A 138 18.26 4.63 -0.87
CA VAL A 138 17.87 5.75 -1.71
C VAL A 138 18.25 7.05 -1.00
N ILE A 139 18.95 7.89 -1.74
CA ILE A 139 19.31 9.25 -1.34
C ILE A 139 18.48 10.20 -2.19
N LEU A 140 17.81 11.16 -1.54
CA LEU A 140 17.04 12.18 -2.23
C LEU A 140 17.80 13.50 -2.23
N TYR A 141 18.26 13.92 -3.42
CA TYR A 141 18.88 15.23 -3.59
C TYR A 141 17.81 16.31 -3.74
N GLY A 142 17.63 17.10 -2.68
CA GLY A 142 16.65 18.16 -2.61
C GLY A 142 15.32 17.73 -2.00
N PHE A 143 14.90 18.44 -0.95
CA PHE A 143 13.63 18.21 -0.26
C PHE A 143 12.59 19.30 -0.52
N GLY A 144 12.46 19.63 -1.80
CA GLY A 144 11.40 20.48 -2.34
C GLY A 144 10.08 19.72 -2.48
N ARG A 145 9.19 20.18 -3.36
CA ARG A 145 7.88 19.55 -3.55
C ARG A 145 8.00 18.10 -4.05
N ILE A 146 8.74 17.88 -5.14
CA ILE A 146 8.91 16.54 -5.73
C ILE A 146 9.63 15.59 -4.77
N GLY A 147 10.74 16.03 -4.16
CA GLY A 147 11.47 15.21 -3.19
C GLY A 147 10.61 14.77 -2.00
N ARG A 148 9.75 15.66 -1.48
CA ARG A 148 8.81 15.29 -0.41
C ARG A 148 7.75 14.28 -0.87
N LEU A 149 7.19 14.44 -2.07
CA LEU A 149 6.20 13.50 -2.60
C LEU A 149 6.83 12.13 -2.86
N LEU A 150 8.01 12.09 -3.46
CA LEU A 150 8.75 10.85 -3.66
C LEU A 150 9.10 10.19 -2.32
N ALA A 151 9.55 10.95 -1.32
CA ALA A 151 9.79 10.42 0.01
C ALA A 151 8.51 9.84 0.63
N ARG A 152 7.35 10.53 0.51
CA ARG A 152 6.08 10.02 1.03
C ARG A 152 5.73 8.67 0.40
N GLU A 153 5.83 8.55 -0.92
CA GLU A 153 5.56 7.29 -1.63
C GLU A 153 6.54 6.20 -1.22
N LEU A 154 7.85 6.48 -1.16
CA LEU A 154 8.86 5.50 -0.75
C LEU A 154 8.70 5.06 0.70
N ILE A 155 8.30 5.94 1.61
CA ILE A 155 8.09 5.62 3.02
C ILE A 155 6.79 4.81 3.23
N ILE A 156 5.73 5.11 2.48
CA ILE A 156 4.44 4.39 2.58
C ILE A 156 4.52 3.01 1.91
N LEU A 157 5.19 2.94 0.75
CA LEU A 157 5.34 1.71 -0.03
C LEU A 157 6.58 0.89 0.37
N GLY A 158 7.46 1.48 1.18
CA GLY A 158 8.63 0.81 1.72
C GLY A 158 8.24 -0.15 2.82
N ASN A 159 8.15 -1.45 2.51
CA ASN A 159 8.13 -2.51 3.53
C ASN A 159 9.52 -2.80 4.12
N GLY A 160 10.50 -1.93 3.88
CA GLY A 160 11.90 -2.08 4.31
C GLY A 160 12.73 -3.12 3.54
N LYS A 161 12.14 -3.88 2.60
CA LYS A 161 12.81 -4.96 1.86
C LYS A 161 13.25 -4.57 0.45
N GLN A 162 12.70 -3.48 -0.09
CA GLN A 162 13.00 -3.00 -1.44
C GLN A 162 13.79 -1.69 -1.38
N LEU A 163 13.14 -0.55 -1.62
CA LEU A 163 13.75 0.77 -1.56
C LEU A 163 13.66 1.32 -0.13
N ARG A 164 14.74 1.91 0.38
CA ARG A 164 14.77 2.53 1.70
C ARG A 164 15.34 3.94 1.59
N VAL A 165 14.55 4.94 1.96
CA VAL A 165 15.09 6.32 2.03
C VAL A 165 16.03 6.39 3.23
N ARG A 166 17.32 6.62 2.98
CA ARG A 166 18.36 6.69 4.03
C ARG A 166 18.86 8.10 4.28
N ALA A 167 18.87 8.94 3.24
CA ALA A 167 19.31 10.31 3.37
C ALA A 167 18.52 11.26 2.46
N ILE A 168 18.42 12.50 2.90
CA ILE A 168 17.91 13.63 2.15
C ILE A 168 18.98 14.71 2.20
N VAL A 169 19.42 15.16 1.03
CA VAL A 169 20.44 16.20 0.91
C VAL A 169 19.77 17.54 0.65
N THR A 170 20.10 18.54 1.46
CA THR A 170 19.63 19.92 1.31
C THR A 170 20.82 20.89 1.30
N ARG A 171 20.57 22.19 1.05
CA ARG A 171 21.64 23.21 1.06
C ARG A 171 22.20 23.52 2.46
N SER A 172 21.41 23.20 3.49
CA SER A 172 21.79 23.33 4.91
C SER A 172 21.04 22.25 5.69
N ASN A 173 21.64 21.79 6.78
CA ASN A 173 21.05 20.90 7.77
C ASN A 173 21.08 21.50 9.18
N ASP A 174 21.04 22.84 9.28
CA ASP A 174 20.79 23.51 10.54
C ASP A 174 19.41 23.13 11.13
N GLU A 175 19.26 23.31 12.44
CA GLU A 175 18.05 22.90 13.17
C GLU A 175 16.77 23.52 12.60
N ARG A 176 16.83 24.80 12.19
CA ARG A 176 15.68 25.50 11.62
C ARG A 176 15.28 24.88 10.28
N GLN A 177 16.25 24.49 9.44
CA GLN A 177 15.97 23.82 8.18
C GLN A 177 15.38 22.43 8.42
N ILE A 178 15.94 21.63 9.32
CA ILE A 178 15.42 20.28 9.62
C ILE A 178 13.97 20.37 10.09
N THR A 179 13.68 21.21 11.08
CA THR A 179 12.32 21.43 11.60
C THR A 179 11.37 21.91 10.50
N LYS A 180 11.81 22.85 9.65
CA LYS A 180 11.01 23.32 8.52
C LYS A 180 10.72 22.20 7.52
N ARG A 181 11.71 21.36 7.21
CA ARG A 181 11.58 20.21 6.29
C ARG A 181 10.64 19.16 6.84
N ALA A 182 10.75 18.82 8.13
CA ALA A 182 9.85 17.90 8.79
C ALA A 182 8.41 18.44 8.79
N SER A 183 8.21 19.73 9.09
CA SER A 183 6.89 20.37 9.04
C SER A 183 6.27 20.35 7.64
N LEU A 184 7.04 20.69 6.60
CA LEU A 184 6.59 20.63 5.20
C LEU A 184 6.35 19.20 4.71
N PHE A 185 7.03 18.22 5.29
CA PHE A 185 6.77 16.81 5.01
C PHE A 185 5.48 16.35 5.66
N ARG A 186 5.18 16.79 6.89
CA ARG A 186 3.92 16.52 7.59
C ARG A 186 2.73 17.22 6.95
N HIS A 187 2.88 18.49 6.55
CA HIS A 187 1.79 19.33 6.05
C HIS A 187 2.03 19.72 4.60
N ASP A 188 1.23 19.15 3.69
CA ASP A 188 1.20 19.55 2.29
C ASP A 188 -0.18 20.11 1.94
N SER A 189 -0.21 21.30 1.33
CA SER A 189 -1.46 22.00 1.03
C SER A 189 -2.26 21.36 -0.10
N VAL A 190 -1.61 20.58 -0.99
CA VAL A 190 -2.27 19.96 -2.15
C VAL A 190 -2.53 18.49 -1.90
N HIS A 191 -1.57 17.80 -1.28
CA HIS A 191 -1.64 16.35 -1.06
C HIS A 191 -2.10 15.98 0.35
N GLY A 192 -2.46 16.97 1.18
CA GLY A 192 -2.93 16.78 2.54
C GLY A 192 -1.82 16.39 3.52
N PRO A 193 -2.21 16.08 4.77
CA PRO A 193 -1.28 15.67 5.79
C PRO A 193 -0.64 14.32 5.47
N PHE A 194 0.62 14.14 5.88
CA PHE A 194 1.27 12.84 5.83
C PHE A 194 0.56 11.87 6.78
N ARG A 195 0.15 10.72 6.24
CA ARG A 195 -0.55 9.67 6.98
C ARG A 195 0.43 8.76 7.71
N GLY A 196 1.15 9.32 8.66
CA GLY A 196 2.18 8.59 9.39
C GLY A 196 2.91 9.46 10.41
N VAL A 197 4.00 8.92 10.93
CA VAL A 197 4.85 9.57 11.92
C VAL A 197 6.06 10.14 11.22
N ALA A 198 6.35 11.41 11.47
CA ALA A 198 7.57 12.07 11.03
C ALA A 198 8.08 12.96 12.17
N ILE A 199 9.19 12.57 12.80
CA ILE A 199 9.74 13.25 14.00
C ILE A 199 11.21 13.58 13.77
N GLU A 200 11.55 14.86 13.86
CA GLU A 200 12.93 15.35 13.80
C GLU A 200 13.72 15.01 15.08
N ASN A 201 14.98 14.63 14.91
CA ASN A 201 16.00 14.59 15.95
C ASN A 201 17.14 15.51 15.50
N LEU A 202 17.29 16.63 16.21
CA LEU A 202 18.21 17.71 15.84
C LEU A 202 19.67 17.36 16.16
N ASP A 203 19.91 16.65 17.25
CA ASP A 203 21.26 16.22 17.67
C ASP A 203 21.87 15.26 16.64
N ASP A 204 21.08 14.26 16.21
CA ASP A 204 21.47 13.28 15.19
C ASP A 204 21.32 13.82 13.76
N LYS A 205 20.77 15.02 13.59
CA LYS A 205 20.37 15.59 12.29
C LYS A 205 19.56 14.62 11.43
N THR A 206 18.52 14.02 12.01
CA THR A 206 17.66 13.04 11.32
C THR A 206 16.19 13.38 11.39
N ILE A 207 15.41 12.78 10.49
CA ILE A 207 13.96 12.72 10.59
C ILE A 207 13.56 11.24 10.57
N TYR A 208 12.89 10.80 11.63
CA TYR A 208 12.32 9.46 11.73
C TYR A 208 10.95 9.44 11.04
N MET A 209 10.84 8.76 9.90
CA MET A 209 9.62 8.68 9.09
C MET A 209 9.10 7.23 9.03
N ASN A 210 8.00 6.91 9.70
CA ASN A 210 7.44 5.54 9.80
C ASN A 210 8.52 4.46 10.04
N GLY A 211 9.40 4.67 11.03
CA GLY A 211 10.49 3.74 11.36
C GLY A 211 11.76 3.89 10.52
N HIS A 212 11.75 4.68 9.44
CA HIS A 212 12.95 5.00 8.67
C HIS A 212 13.73 6.12 9.35
N LYS A 213 14.96 5.85 9.77
CA LYS A 213 15.90 6.90 10.21
C LYS A 213 16.52 7.55 8.98
N VAL A 214 16.04 8.75 8.61
CA VAL A 214 16.51 9.48 7.42
C VAL A 214 17.48 10.58 7.84
N LEU A 215 18.72 10.51 7.33
CA LEU A 215 19.76 11.51 7.59
C LEU A 215 19.48 12.79 6.81
N MET A 216 19.62 13.94 7.47
CA MET A 216 19.56 15.25 6.85
C MET A 216 20.98 15.75 6.59
N LEU A 217 21.43 15.60 5.35
CA LEU A 217 22.77 15.97 4.92
C LEU A 217 22.78 17.34 4.23
N ALA A 218 23.92 18.01 4.27
CA ALA A 218 24.11 19.31 3.63
C ALA A 218 25.24 19.25 2.62
N ALA A 219 24.95 19.60 1.37
CA ALA A 219 25.98 19.77 0.33
C ALA A 219 25.50 20.74 -0.76
N SER A 220 26.45 21.32 -1.47
CA SER A 220 26.19 22.15 -2.64
C SER A 220 26.12 21.29 -3.91
N ASN A 221 26.93 20.23 -3.96
CA ASN A 221 26.97 19.26 -5.06
C ASN A 221 26.82 17.81 -4.55
N PRO A 222 26.17 16.90 -5.29
CA PRO A 222 25.98 15.51 -4.87
C PRO A 222 27.28 14.73 -4.61
N GLU A 223 28.37 15.10 -5.30
CA GLU A 223 29.69 14.45 -5.26
C GLU A 223 30.51 14.81 -4.01
N GLU A 224 30.09 15.82 -3.24
CA GLU A 224 30.79 16.29 -2.05
C GLU A 224 30.60 15.39 -0.83
N ILE A 225 29.62 14.48 -0.87
CA ILE A 225 29.28 13.61 0.25
C ILE A 225 29.78 12.19 -0.04
N ASP A 226 30.64 11.68 0.85
CA ASP A 226 30.92 10.25 0.90
C ASP A 226 29.83 9.54 1.72
N TYR A 227 28.93 8.86 1.02
CA TYR A 227 27.81 8.14 1.64
C TYR A 227 28.25 6.89 2.43
N THR A 228 29.46 6.38 2.16
CA THR A 228 29.96 5.18 2.83
C THR A 228 30.26 5.44 4.31
N GLU A 229 30.61 6.68 4.67
CA GLU A 229 30.78 7.12 6.07
C GLU A 229 29.48 6.99 6.90
N TYR A 230 28.32 7.00 6.22
CA TYR A 230 27.01 6.89 6.84
C TYR A 230 26.41 5.47 6.74
N GLY A 231 27.19 4.50 6.22
CA GLY A 231 26.72 3.13 5.98
C GLY A 231 25.56 3.08 4.99
N ILE A 232 25.64 3.88 3.93
CA ILE A 232 24.73 3.92 2.78
C ILE A 232 25.49 3.42 1.55
#